data_AF-A0A2H5S2V6-F1
#
_entry.id   AF-A0A2H5S2V6-F1
#
_cell.length_a   1.000
_cell.length_b   1.000
_cell.length_c   1.000
_cell.angle_alpha   90.00
_cell.angle_beta   90.00
_cell.angle_gamma   90.00
#
_symmetry.space_group_name_H-M   'P 1'
#
loop_
_entity.id
_entity.type
_entity.pdbx_description
1 polymer ?
#
loop_
_entity_poly.entity_id
_entity_poly.type
_entity_poly.pdbx_seq_one_letter_code
_entity_poly.pdbx_strand_id
1 'polypeptide(L)'
;MVFGTLTQRYDSVRDYYRKIDKYTRWSGISDHEKKIQFLRDLSPENKLEMKRLGLNRPLNDELIETLEQIEVKKNDMLLGEDIYNQPATKIKPKESSSPASQGIITEDVDRIVNSRIQALQRGLQLQTSQPTQTDL
;
A
#
# COMPACT_ATOMS: atom_id res chain seq x y z
N MET A 1 0.23 -4.91 33.94
CA MET A 1 0.13 -4.07 32.73
C MET A 1 -0.29 -2.67 33.17
N VAL A 2 0.38 -1.63 32.69
CA VAL A 2 0.13 -0.24 33.13
C VAL A 2 -0.70 0.47 32.08
N PHE A 3 -1.73 1.23 32.47
CA PHE A 3 -2.63 1.94 31.54
C PHE A 3 -1.87 2.76 30.48
N GLY A 4 -0.85 3.51 30.92
CA GLY A 4 0.03 4.30 30.06
C GLY A 4 0.95 3.50 29.13
N THR A 5 0.89 2.18 29.11
CA THR A 5 1.70 1.31 28.23
C THR A 5 0.86 0.52 27.22
N LEU A 6 -0.45 0.75 27.20
CA LEU A 6 -1.36 0.09 26.26
C LEU A 6 -1.12 0.65 24.86
N THR A 7 -0.92 -0.23 23.89
CA THR A 7 -0.72 0.14 22.48
C THR A 7 -1.59 -0.73 21.59
N GLN A 8 -2.04 -0.19 20.45
CA GLN A 8 -2.80 -1.00 19.49
C GLN A 8 -1.91 -2.09 18.90
N ARG A 9 -0.80 -1.70 18.27
CA ARG A 9 0.21 -2.58 17.65
C ARG A 9 -0.37 -3.70 16.76
N TYR A 10 -0.66 -4.87 17.32
CA TYR A 10 -1.19 -6.05 16.62
C TYR A 10 -2.68 -6.30 16.90
N ASP A 11 -3.27 -5.54 17.81
CA ASP A 11 -4.69 -5.64 18.12
C ASP A 11 -5.54 -4.95 17.06
N SER A 12 -6.74 -5.47 16.85
CA SER A 12 -7.80 -4.70 16.19
C SER A 12 -8.08 -3.42 16.98
N VAL A 13 -8.63 -2.41 16.30
CA VAL A 13 -9.01 -1.15 16.95
C VAL A 13 -10.05 -1.39 18.07
N ARG A 14 -10.96 -2.35 17.87
CA ARG A 14 -11.98 -2.75 18.85
C ARG A 14 -11.35 -3.40 20.08
N ASP A 15 -10.41 -4.31 19.89
CA ASP A 15 -9.75 -4.99 21.01
C ASP A 15 -8.86 -4.04 21.80
N TYR A 16 -8.16 -3.14 21.12
CA TYR A 16 -7.39 -2.08 21.76
C TYR A 16 -8.31 -1.17 22.61
N TYR A 17 -9.45 -0.75 22.08
CA TYR A 17 -10.44 0.02 22.83
C TYR A 17 -10.96 -0.74 24.06
N ARG A 18 -11.31 -2.02 23.92
CA ARG A 18 -11.77 -2.87 25.03
C ARG A 18 -10.73 -3.00 26.13
N LYS A 19 -9.45 -3.13 25.78
CA LYS A 19 -8.35 -3.14 26.76
C LYS A 19 -8.34 -1.84 27.54
N ILE A 20 -8.34 -0.70 26.86
CA ILE A 20 -8.36 0.62 27.51
C ILE A 20 -9.58 0.74 28.42
N ASP A 21 -10.79 0.45 27.93
CA ASP A 21 -12.03 0.57 28.70
C ASP A 21 -12.01 -0.28 29.99
N LYS A 22 -11.49 -1.50 29.89
CA LYS A 22 -11.33 -2.40 31.04
C LYS A 22 -10.43 -1.78 32.11
N TYR A 23 -9.30 -1.18 31.72
CA TYR A 23 -8.39 -0.55 32.68
C TYR A 23 -8.98 0.72 33.28
N THR A 24 -9.64 1.57 32.49
CA THR A 24 -10.21 2.83 33.01
C THR A 24 -11.34 2.59 34.00
N ARG A 25 -12.18 1.57 33.78
CA ARG A 25 -13.24 1.16 34.72
C ARG A 25 -12.70 0.77 36.09
N TRP A 26 -11.51 0.19 36.15
CA TRP A 26 -10.91 -0.28 37.39
C TRP A 26 -10.14 0.81 38.16
N SER A 27 -9.71 1.86 37.47
CA SER A 27 -8.85 2.90 38.05
C SER A 27 -9.49 4.28 38.13
N GLY A 28 -10.79 4.43 37.84
CA GLY A 28 -11.50 5.70 37.92
C GLY A 28 -10.97 6.77 36.97
N ILE A 29 -10.36 6.36 35.85
CA ILE A 29 -9.79 7.26 34.85
C ILE A 29 -10.94 7.91 34.05
N SER A 30 -10.82 9.22 33.79
CA SER A 30 -11.84 9.97 33.06
C SER A 30 -11.92 9.58 31.58
N ASP A 31 -13.07 9.82 30.94
CA ASP A 31 -13.23 9.60 29.50
C ASP A 31 -12.28 10.48 28.66
N HIS A 32 -11.89 11.64 29.18
CA HIS A 32 -10.90 12.50 28.55
C HIS A 32 -9.52 11.83 28.49
N GLU A 33 -9.07 11.29 29.63
CA GLU A 33 -7.80 10.58 29.74
C GLU A 33 -7.81 9.26 28.95
N LYS A 34 -8.95 8.57 28.96
CA LYS A 34 -9.24 7.42 28.08
C LYS A 34 -9.02 7.76 26.61
N LYS A 35 -9.55 8.90 26.17
CA LYS A 35 -9.41 9.39 24.79
C LYS A 35 -7.96 9.78 24.46
N ILE A 36 -7.25 10.44 25.38
CA ILE A 36 -5.83 10.77 25.20
C ILE A 36 -5.02 9.49 25.02
N GLN A 37 -5.19 8.50 25.91
CA GLN A 37 -4.49 7.21 25.83
C GLN A 37 -4.80 6.49 24.52
N PHE A 38 -6.08 6.40 24.15
CA PHE A 38 -6.51 5.77 22.91
C PHE A 38 -5.81 6.41 21.71
N LEU A 39 -5.89 7.74 21.57
CA LEU A 39 -5.29 8.47 20.45
C LEU A 39 -3.77 8.39 20.42
N ARG A 40 -3.10 8.35 21.57
CA ARG A 40 -1.63 8.34 21.66
C ARG A 40 -1.04 7.12 20.98
N ASP A 41 -1.57 5.94 21.27
CA ASP A 41 -1.01 4.66 20.82
C ASP A 41 -1.90 3.90 19.81
N LEU A 42 -2.86 4.61 19.20
CA LEU A 42 -3.58 4.15 18.01
C LEU A 42 -2.61 4.00 16.81
N SER A 43 -2.85 3.03 15.93
CA SER A 43 -2.03 2.83 14.72
C SER A 43 -2.02 4.09 13.83
N PRO A 44 -0.93 4.34 13.08
CA PRO A 44 -0.87 5.47 12.13
C PRO A 44 -2.04 5.51 11.16
N GLU A 45 -2.47 4.34 10.67
CA GLU A 45 -3.56 4.19 9.70
C GLU A 45 -4.90 4.59 10.32
N ASN A 46 -5.20 4.11 11.53
CA ASN A 46 -6.44 4.44 12.23
C ASN A 46 -6.42 5.88 12.78
N LYS A 47 -5.25 6.44 13.09
CA LYS A 47 -5.10 7.87 13.40
C LYS A 47 -5.51 8.76 12.24
N LEU A 48 -5.22 8.36 11.00
CA LEU A 48 -5.64 9.12 9.82
C LEU A 48 -7.16 9.07 9.64
N GLU A 49 -7.78 7.90 9.84
CA GLU A 49 -9.24 7.77 9.77
C GLU A 49 -9.94 8.53 10.90
N MET A 50 -9.38 8.52 12.11
CA MET A 50 -9.85 9.37 13.22
C MET A 50 -9.83 10.86 12.88
N LYS A 51 -8.80 11.33 12.17
CA LYS A 51 -8.76 12.72 11.67
C LYS A 51 -9.86 12.99 10.65
N ARG A 52 -10.16 12.03 9.76
CA ARG A 52 -11.22 12.15 8.73
C ARG A 52 -12.63 12.13 9.34
N LEU A 53 -12.87 11.31 10.35
CA LEU A 53 -14.14 11.22 11.07
C LEU A 53 -14.40 12.41 12.02
N GLY A 54 -13.33 13.13 12.37
CA GLY A 54 -13.35 14.32 13.21
C GLY A 54 -12.91 14.04 14.65
N LEU A 55 -11.78 14.62 15.05
CA LEU A 55 -11.18 14.42 16.38
C LEU A 55 -12.04 14.94 17.55
N ASN A 56 -13.03 15.78 17.28
CA ASN A 56 -13.92 16.35 18.30
C ASN A 56 -15.01 15.38 18.76
N ARG A 57 -15.23 14.26 18.04
CA ARG A 57 -16.22 13.25 18.44
C ARG A 57 -15.86 12.58 19.78
N PRO A 58 -16.85 12.20 20.59
CA PRO A 58 -16.61 11.41 21.80
C PRO A 58 -16.07 10.01 21.43
N LEU A 59 -15.28 9.41 22.33
CA LEU A 59 -14.77 8.05 22.15
C LEU A 59 -15.82 7.01 22.60
N ASN A 60 -16.86 6.85 21.79
CA ASN A 60 -18.00 5.96 22.05
C ASN A 60 -17.99 4.71 21.15
N ASP A 61 -18.87 3.76 21.43
CA ASP A 61 -18.92 2.48 20.70
C ASP A 61 -19.21 2.64 19.20
N GLU A 62 -20.02 3.62 18.81
CA GLU A 62 -20.33 3.95 17.40
C GLU A 62 -19.07 4.36 16.63
N LEU A 63 -18.24 5.21 17.22
CA LEU A 63 -16.97 5.63 16.61
C LEU A 63 -16.01 4.45 16.48
N ILE A 64 -15.93 3.60 17.50
CA ILE A 64 -15.06 2.41 17.49
C ILE A 64 -15.54 1.41 16.44
N GLU A 65 -16.85 1.21 16.32
CA GLU A 65 -17.44 0.36 15.27
C GLU A 65 -17.14 0.90 13.88
N THR A 66 -17.25 2.21 13.67
CA THR A 66 -16.91 2.84 12.38
C THR A 66 -15.44 2.60 12.03
N LEU A 67 -14.53 2.77 12.98
CA LEU A 67 -13.09 2.50 12.77
C LEU A 67 -12.83 1.03 12.47
N GLU A 68 -13.48 0.12 13.19
CA GLU A 68 -13.36 -1.33 12.99
C GLU A 68 -13.80 -1.73 11.58
N GLN A 69 -14.94 -1.20 11.10
CA GLN A 69 -15.40 -1.43 9.74
C GLN A 69 -14.41 -0.92 8.69
N ILE A 70 -13.78 0.25 8.93
CA ILE A 70 -12.75 0.79 8.03
C ILE A 70 -11.49 -0.08 8.04
N GLU A 71 -11.06 -0.54 9.22
CA GLU A 71 -9.91 -1.43 9.39
C GLU A 71 -10.13 -2.75 8.64
N VAL A 72 -11.29 -3.39 8.83
CA VAL A 72 -11.67 -4.62 8.12
C VAL A 72 -11.71 -4.39 6.61
N LYS A 73 -12.42 -3.35 6.14
CA LYS A 73 -12.52 -3.07 4.70
C LYS A 73 -11.16 -2.84 4.05
N LYS A 74 -10.24 -2.14 4.73
CA LYS A 74 -8.89 -1.93 4.21
C LYS A 74 -8.08 -3.23 4.18
N ASN A 75 -8.22 -4.07 5.20
CA ASN A 75 -7.56 -5.38 5.23
C ASN A 75 -8.09 -6.27 4.10
N ASP A 76 -9.40 -6.29 3.86
CA ASP A 76 -10.00 -7.05 2.76
C ASP A 76 -9.51 -6.54 1.39
N MET A 77 -9.43 -5.22 1.21
CA MET A 77 -8.86 -4.62 -0.01
C MET A 77 -7.37 -4.94 -0.20
N LEU A 78 -6.59 -5.02 0.89
CA LEU A 78 -5.18 -5.37 0.84
C LEU A 78 -4.96 -6.87 0.55
N LEU A 79 -5.82 -7.72 1.09
CA LEU A 79 -5.77 -9.17 0.92
C LEU A 79 -6.39 -9.66 -0.39
N GLY A 80 -7.17 -8.81 -1.06
CA GLY A 80 -7.63 -8.99 -2.44
C GLY A 80 -8.48 -10.24 -2.66
N GLU A 81 -9.80 -10.10 -2.57
CA GLU A 81 -10.74 -11.10 -3.15
C GLU A 81 -10.54 -11.29 -4.67
N ASP A 82 -9.80 -10.39 -5.32
CA ASP A 82 -9.70 -10.30 -6.78
C ASP A 82 -8.52 -11.08 -7.39
N ILE A 83 -7.57 -11.58 -6.59
CA ILE A 83 -6.43 -12.36 -7.14
C ILE A 83 -6.79 -13.85 -7.27
N TYR A 84 -7.71 -14.36 -6.44
CA TYR A 84 -8.04 -15.79 -6.40
C TYR A 84 -9.38 -16.16 -7.04
N ASN A 85 -10.29 -15.21 -7.28
CA ASN A 85 -11.64 -15.47 -7.81
C ASN A 85 -11.86 -14.99 -9.25
N GLN A 86 -10.81 -14.88 -10.05
CA GLN A 86 -10.99 -14.90 -11.51
C GLN A 86 -11.44 -16.33 -11.87
N PRO A 87 -12.67 -16.55 -12.41
CA PRO A 87 -12.89 -17.79 -13.14
C PRO A 87 -11.79 -17.85 -14.20
N ALA A 88 -11.12 -19.00 -14.31
CA ALA A 88 -10.20 -19.29 -15.40
C ALA A 88 -10.97 -19.33 -16.73
N THR A 89 -11.54 -18.20 -17.13
CA THR A 89 -11.93 -17.96 -18.49
C THR A 89 -10.63 -17.78 -19.22
N LYS A 90 -10.34 -18.74 -20.11
CA LYS A 90 -9.36 -18.57 -21.17
C LYS A 90 -9.82 -17.37 -22.01
N ILE A 91 -9.53 -16.16 -21.56
CA ILE A 91 -9.74 -14.96 -22.35
C ILE A 91 -8.60 -14.95 -23.35
N LYS A 92 -8.87 -15.55 -24.51
CA LYS A 92 -8.27 -15.16 -25.78
C LYS A 92 -8.21 -13.62 -25.78
N PRO A 93 -7.05 -12.98 -25.99
CA PRO A 93 -6.92 -11.53 -25.86
C PRO A 93 -8.00 -10.84 -26.70
N LYS A 94 -8.96 -10.18 -26.03
CA LYS A 94 -9.84 -9.22 -26.67
C LYS A 94 -9.16 -7.87 -26.55
N GLU A 95 -8.82 -7.32 -27.70
CA GLU A 95 -8.45 -5.94 -27.93
C GLU A 95 -9.40 -5.01 -27.17
N SER A 96 -8.95 -4.48 -26.03
CA SER A 96 -9.64 -3.40 -25.33
C SER A 96 -9.24 -2.09 -25.99
N SER A 97 -10.09 -1.60 -26.89
CA SER A 97 -10.03 -0.26 -27.45
C SER A 97 -10.30 0.78 -26.34
N SER A 98 -9.23 1.29 -25.73
CA SER A 98 -9.23 2.56 -25.00
C SER A 98 -8.03 3.39 -25.48
N PRO A 99 -8.20 4.62 -26.03
CA PRO A 99 -7.11 5.33 -26.71
C PRO A 99 -6.05 5.94 -25.79
N ALA A 100 -6.15 5.79 -24.46
CA ALA A 100 -5.37 6.59 -23.51
C ALA A 100 -4.30 5.82 -22.72
N SER A 101 -4.15 4.52 -22.94
CA SER A 101 -3.07 3.73 -22.35
C SER A 101 -2.48 2.82 -23.42
N GLN A 102 -1.63 3.39 -24.27
CA GLN A 102 -0.66 2.58 -25.01
C GLN A 102 0.34 2.04 -23.98
N GLY A 103 -0.05 0.95 -23.31
CA GLY A 103 0.88 0.15 -22.53
C GLY A 103 1.98 -0.34 -23.46
N ILE A 104 3.21 -0.38 -22.96
CA ILE A 104 4.35 -0.89 -23.71
C ILE A 104 4.05 -2.33 -24.13
N ILE A 105 3.96 -2.59 -25.43
CA ILE A 105 3.73 -3.93 -25.98
C ILE A 105 5.07 -4.62 -26.26
N THR A 106 5.06 -5.95 -26.36
CA THR A 106 6.28 -6.75 -26.56
C THR A 106 7.01 -6.34 -27.84
N GLU A 107 6.29 -5.95 -28.90
CA GLU A 107 6.91 -5.46 -30.14
C GLU A 107 7.72 -4.17 -29.93
N ASP A 108 7.35 -3.32 -28.98
CA ASP A 108 8.11 -2.10 -28.66
C ASP A 108 9.43 -2.45 -27.97
N VAL A 109 9.40 -3.43 -27.06
CA VAL A 109 10.59 -3.94 -26.38
C VAL A 109 11.55 -4.55 -27.40
N ASP A 110 11.04 -5.40 -28.30
CA ASP A 110 11.85 -6.04 -29.34
C ASP A 110 12.47 -5.02 -30.30
N ARG A 111 11.71 -3.98 -30.67
CA ARG A 111 12.22 -2.88 -31.50
C ARG A 111 13.37 -2.13 -30.82
N ILE A 112 13.24 -1.84 -29.52
CA ILE A 112 14.26 -1.16 -28.74
C ILE A 112 15.53 -2.02 -28.61
N VAL A 113 15.37 -3.29 -28.25
CA VAL A 113 16.49 -4.23 -28.10
C VAL A 113 17.24 -4.40 -29.42
N ASN A 114 16.52 -4.63 -30.52
CA ASN A 114 17.12 -4.78 -31.84
C ASN A 114 17.83 -3.50 -32.32
N SER A 115 17.27 -2.32 -32.01
CA SER A 115 17.91 -1.04 -32.33
C SER A 115 19.22 -0.85 -31.54
N ARG A 116 19.24 -1.27 -30.27
CA ARG A 116 20.43 -1.19 -29.43
C ARG A 116 21.53 -2.13 -29.91
N ILE A 117 21.18 -3.37 -30.27
CA ILE A 117 22.13 -4.35 -30.81
C ILE A 117 22.77 -3.84 -32.10
N GLN A 118 21.97 -3.29 -33.02
CA GLN A 118 22.48 -2.71 -34.27
C GLN A 118 23.41 -1.51 -34.03
N ALA A 119 23.07 -0.63 -33.08
CA ALA A 119 23.91 0.52 -32.74
C ALA A 119 25.28 0.08 -32.19
N LEU A 120 25.28 -0.96 -31.33
CA LEU A 120 26.51 -1.52 -30.78
C LEU A 120 27.37 -2.20 -31.86
N GLN A 121 26.75 -2.93 -32.79
CA GLN A 121 27.45 -3.55 -33.92
C GLN A 121 28.06 -2.52 -34.88
N ARG A 122 27.37 -1.40 -35.16
CA ARG A 122 27.93 -0.30 -35.97
C ARG A 122 29.09 0.40 -35.26
N GLY A 123 28.99 0.59 -33.94
CA GLY A 123 30.08 1.17 -33.14
C GLY A 123 31.35 0.31 -33.15
N LEU A 124 31.21 -1.02 -33.16
CA LEU A 124 32.34 -1.96 -33.24
C LEU A 124 33.01 -1.97 -34.62
N GLN A 125 32.27 -1.83 -35.73
CA GLN A 125 32.86 -1.80 -37.07
C GLN A 125 33.63 -0.51 -37.38
N LEU A 126 33.29 0.61 -36.73
CA LEU A 126 34.01 1.88 -36.87
C LEU A 126 35.35 1.91 -36.11
N GLN A 127 35.58 0.99 -35.16
CA GLN A 127 36.85 0.90 -34.42
C GLN A 127 37.89 -0.02 -35.09
N THR A 128 37.47 -0.95 -35.96
CA THR A 128 38.38 -1.88 -36.63
C THR A 128 38.95 -1.36 -37.96
N SER A 129 38.62 -0.12 -38.35
CA SER A 129 39.03 0.48 -39.61
C SER A 129 39.94 1.70 -39.39
N GLN A 130 41.03 1.54 -38.64
CA GLN A 130 42.16 2.48 -38.71
C GLN A 130 43.27 1.85 -39.56
N PRO A 131 43.71 2.47 -40.67
CA PRO A 131 44.83 1.96 -41.44
C PRO A 131 46.12 2.17 -40.65
N THR A 132 46.86 1.09 -40.43
CA THR A 132 48.25 1.12 -39.94
C THR A 132 49.12 1.78 -41.01
N GLN A 133 49.51 3.03 -40.77
CA GLN A 133 50.54 3.69 -41.58
C GLN A 133 51.89 3.39 -40.91
N THR A 134 52.61 2.43 -41.50
CA THR A 134 54.04 2.22 -41.31
C THR A 134 54.80 3.36 -41.96
N ASP A 135 55.74 3.97 -41.24
CA ASP A 135 56.88 4.66 -41.87
C ASP A 135 58.17 4.32 -41.11
N LEU A 136 59.20 4.03 -41.91
CA LEU A 136 60.60 3.78 -41.57
C LEU A 136 61.38 5.10 -41.57
#